data_AF-A0A3C2CHX9-F1
#
_entry.id   AF-A0A3C2CHX9-F1
#
_cell.length_a   1.000
_cell.length_b   1.000
_cell.length_c   1.000
_cell.angle_alpha   90.00
_cell.angle_beta   90.00
_cell.angle_gamma   90.00
#
_symmetry.space_group_name_H-M   'P 1'
#
loop_
_entity.id
_entity.type
_entity.pdbx_description
1 polymer ?
#
loop_
_entity_poly.entity_id
_entity_poly.type
_entity_poly.pdbx_seq_one_letter_code
_entity_poly.pdbx_strand_id
1 'polypeptide(L)'
;MADELKHVGILGMRWGRRRGSNSSPPTSREHKQLKSAQKKKVSQLSNEEIRAANTRKQLEKQYKDMNPSKIAQGQKVVKNILGAIGAATLAATTIITAVETGKKVYAQITPLIKK
;
A
#
# COMPACT_ATOMS: atom_id res chain seq x y z
N MET A 1 -46.44 21.53 -37.82
CA MET A 1 -45.66 20.36 -38.29
C MET A 1 -44.29 20.49 -37.65
N ALA A 2 -43.84 19.49 -36.90
CA ALA A 2 -42.63 19.60 -36.08
C ALA A 2 -41.37 19.39 -36.95
N ASP A 3 -40.40 20.29 -36.78
CA ASP A 3 -39.10 20.22 -37.43
C ASP A 3 -38.24 19.19 -36.69
N GLU A 4 -38.01 18.03 -37.31
CA GLU A 4 -37.18 16.97 -36.72
C GLU A 4 -35.81 16.93 -37.40
N LEU A 5 -34.76 17.13 -36.61
CA LEU A 5 -33.38 17.04 -37.07
C LEU A 5 -32.95 15.56 -37.20
N LYS A 6 -33.02 15.01 -38.41
CA LYS A 6 -32.59 13.64 -38.71
C LYS A 6 -31.10 13.61 -39.03
N HIS A 7 -30.30 12.90 -38.23
CA HIS A 7 -28.88 12.70 -38.50
C HIS A 7 -28.67 11.48 -39.42
N VAL A 8 -28.09 11.70 -40.59
CA VAL A 8 -27.56 10.63 -41.45
C VAL A 8 -26.08 10.42 -41.15
N GLY A 9 -25.68 9.18 -40.86
CA GLY A 9 -24.29 8.79 -40.63
C GLY A 9 -23.86 7.73 -41.64
N ILE A 10 -22.66 7.88 -42.21
CA ILE A 10 -22.05 6.86 -43.08
C ILE A 10 -21.47 5.75 -42.18
N LEU A 11 -21.88 4.50 -42.43
CA LEU A 11 -21.44 3.33 -41.66
C LEU A 11 -19.92 3.18 -41.77
N GLY A 12 -19.21 3.25 -40.64
CA GLY A 12 -17.75 3.16 -40.56
C GLY A 12 -17.04 4.46 -40.19
N MET A 13 -17.70 5.62 -40.30
CA MET A 13 -17.14 6.87 -39.78
C MET A 13 -17.25 6.90 -38.25
N ARG A 14 -16.12 7.09 -37.57
CA ARG A 14 -16.05 7.26 -36.12
C ARG A 14 -16.20 8.75 -35.79
N TRP A 15 -17.39 9.17 -35.40
CA TRP A 15 -17.69 10.56 -35.05
C TRP A 15 -17.14 10.88 -33.65
N GLY A 16 -15.85 11.24 -33.61
CA GLY A 16 -15.16 11.83 -32.46
C GLY A 16 -14.78 10.85 -31.32
N ARG A 17 -13.50 10.84 -30.94
CA ARG A 17 -13.09 10.35 -29.62
C ARG A 17 -13.47 11.43 -28.62
N ARG A 18 -14.48 11.20 -27.76
CA ARG A 18 -14.70 12.07 -26.60
C ARG A 18 -13.40 12.10 -25.80
N ARG A 19 -12.78 13.27 -25.65
CA ARG A 19 -11.71 13.45 -24.67
C ARG A 19 -12.38 13.23 -23.32
N GLY A 20 -12.25 12.01 -22.80
CA GLY A 20 -12.54 11.76 -21.40
C GLY A 20 -11.77 12.81 -20.63
N SER A 21 -12.43 13.50 -19.71
CA SER A 21 -11.73 14.34 -18.76
C SER A 21 -10.77 13.40 -18.03
N ASN A 22 -9.50 13.40 -18.42
CA ASN A 22 -8.41 12.81 -17.64
C ASN A 22 -8.17 13.66 -16.37
N SER A 23 -9.25 14.16 -15.75
CA SER A 23 -9.22 14.74 -14.42
C SER A 23 -9.02 13.60 -13.46
N SER A 24 -7.76 13.13 -13.33
CA SER A 24 -7.32 12.59 -12.07
C SER A 24 -7.80 13.55 -10.97
N PRO A 25 -8.36 13.04 -9.85
CA PRO A 25 -8.82 13.89 -8.77
C PRO A 25 -7.75 14.93 -8.45
N PRO A 26 -8.10 16.21 -8.28
CA PRO A 26 -7.11 17.23 -7.99
C PRO A 26 -6.32 16.78 -6.77
N THR A 27 -5.03 16.50 -6.97
CA THR A 27 -4.15 16.15 -5.85
C THR A 27 -4.12 17.34 -4.89
N SER A 28 -4.15 17.04 -3.58
CA SER A 28 -4.19 18.09 -2.56
C SER A 28 -3.04 19.07 -2.75
N ARG A 29 -3.25 20.34 -2.38
CA ARG A 29 -2.21 21.38 -2.47
C ARG A 29 -0.94 20.95 -1.73
N GLU A 30 -1.11 20.33 -0.56
CA GLU A 30 -0.02 19.73 0.21
C GLU A 30 0.73 18.65 -0.57
N HIS A 31 0.04 17.76 -1.29
CA HIS A 31 0.69 16.72 -2.08
C HIS A 31 1.57 17.34 -3.19
N LYS A 32 1.12 18.42 -3.82
CA LYS A 32 1.90 19.12 -4.85
C LYS A 32 3.13 19.81 -4.25
N GLN A 33 2.99 20.47 -3.11
CA GLN A 33 4.08 21.12 -2.40
C GLN A 33 5.14 20.10 -1.92
N LEU A 34 4.69 18.97 -1.37
CA LEU A 34 5.58 17.89 -0.95
C LEU A 34 6.28 17.24 -2.14
N LYS A 35 5.59 17.06 -3.28
CA LYS A 35 6.20 16.57 -4.53
C LYS A 35 7.28 17.51 -5.04
N SER A 36 7.07 18.84 -4.97
CA SER A 36 8.13 19.79 -5.34
C SER A 36 9.29 19.77 -4.35
N ALA A 37 9.01 19.66 -3.05
CA ALA A 37 10.05 19.57 -2.02
C ALA A 37 10.88 18.28 -2.16
N GLN A 38 10.25 17.15 -2.47
CA GLN A 38 10.95 15.87 -2.69
C GLN A 38 11.95 15.90 -3.86
N LYS A 39 11.79 16.81 -4.83
CA LYS A 39 12.72 16.97 -5.95
C LYS A 39 13.94 17.83 -5.59
N LYS A 40 13.85 18.65 -4.54
CA LYS A 40 14.94 19.50 -4.08
C LYS A 40 15.97 18.67 -3.31
N LYS A 41 17.23 19.12 -3.31
CA LYS A 41 18.24 18.55 -2.41
C LYS A 41 17.95 18.98 -0.96
N VAL A 42 18.38 18.19 0.02
CA VAL A 42 18.16 18.49 1.45
C VAL A 42 18.71 19.87 1.83
N SER A 43 19.84 20.28 1.25
CA SER A 43 20.45 21.60 1.46
C SER A 43 19.62 22.77 0.91
N GLN A 44 18.63 22.52 0.07
CA GLN A 44 17.75 23.51 -0.55
C GLN A 44 16.36 23.56 0.09
N LEU A 45 16.13 22.72 1.12
CA LEU A 45 14.85 22.66 1.83
C LEU A 45 14.83 23.65 2.99
N SER A 46 13.70 24.34 3.15
CA SER A 46 13.43 25.10 4.37
C SER A 46 13.16 24.16 5.55
N ASN A 47 13.42 24.61 6.78
CA ASN A 47 13.12 23.87 8.01
C ASN A 47 11.66 23.41 8.08
N GLU A 48 10.73 24.21 7.57
CA GLU A 48 9.30 23.88 7.50
C GLU A 48 9.03 22.75 6.50
N GLU A 49 9.67 22.78 5.32
CA GLU A 49 9.54 21.73 4.31
C GLU A 49 10.08 20.39 4.83
N ILE A 50 11.19 20.41 5.58
CA ILE A 50 11.75 19.20 6.22
C ILE A 50 10.78 18.63 7.25
N ARG A 51 10.21 19.47 8.12
CA ARG A 51 9.22 19.03 9.12
C ARG A 51 8.00 18.41 8.45
N ALA A 52 7.43 19.09 7.45
CA ALA A 52 6.29 18.58 6.70
C ALA A 52 6.58 17.23 6.02
N ALA A 53 7.76 17.08 5.41
CA ALA A 53 8.18 15.82 4.80
C ALA A 53 8.35 14.68 5.83
N ASN A 54 8.90 14.98 7.00
CA ASN A 54 9.06 14.00 8.08
C ASN A 54 7.70 13.55 8.63
N THR A 55 6.80 14.49 8.93
CA THR A 55 5.44 14.17 9.39
C THR A 55 4.70 13.31 8.38
N ARG A 56 4.77 13.67 7.09
CA ARG A 56 4.21 12.88 5.98
C ARG A 56 4.74 11.44 5.99
N LYS A 57 6.05 11.25 6.10
CA LYS A 57 6.68 9.91 6.13
C LYS A 57 6.25 9.10 7.36
N GLN A 58 6.17 9.72 8.53
CA GLN A 58 5.72 9.06 9.75
C GLN A 58 4.27 8.60 9.63
N LEU A 59 3.38 9.45 9.13
CA LEU A 59 1.98 9.12 8.89
C LEU A 59 1.83 7.99 7.86
N GLU A 60 2.62 8.01 6.78
CA GLU A 60 2.61 6.93 5.79
C GLU A 60 3.06 5.60 6.37
N LYS A 61 4.06 5.61 7.26
CA LYS A 61 4.50 4.41 7.98
C LYS A 61 3.39 3.90 8.91
N GLN A 62 2.83 4.76 9.75
CA GLN A 62 1.74 4.40 10.65
C GLN A 62 0.54 3.85 9.88
N TYR A 63 0.15 4.48 8.78
CA TYR A 63 -0.95 4.02 7.95
C TYR A 63 -0.71 2.62 7.38
N LYS A 64 0.50 2.34 6.88
CA LYS A 64 0.88 1.00 6.38
C LYS A 64 0.92 -0.05 7.49
N ASP A 65 1.38 0.32 8.68
CA ASP A 65 1.44 -0.57 9.84
C ASP A 65 0.04 -0.89 10.38
N MET A 66 -0.89 0.08 10.33
CA MET A 66 -2.28 -0.09 10.76
C MET A 66 -3.17 -0.77 9.71
N ASN A 67 -2.82 -0.67 8.42
CA ASN A 67 -3.56 -1.30 7.32
C ASN A 67 -2.64 -2.26 6.53
N PRO A 68 -2.08 -3.29 7.18
CA PRO A 68 -1.21 -4.23 6.49
C PRO A 68 -2.05 -5.04 5.50
N SER A 69 -1.53 -5.23 4.28
CA SER A 69 -2.13 -6.18 3.34
C SER A 69 -2.10 -7.59 3.93
N LYS A 70 -3.02 -8.46 3.52
CA LYS A 70 -3.08 -9.86 4.00
C LYS A 70 -1.74 -10.59 3.86
N ILE A 71 -0.99 -10.29 2.79
CA ILE A 71 0.33 -10.84 2.53
C ILE A 71 1.37 -10.28 3.51
N ALA A 72 1.32 -8.99 3.84
CA ALA A 72 2.20 -8.39 4.83
C ALA A 72 1.93 -8.93 6.25
N GLN A 73 0.66 -9.21 6.59
CA GLN A 73 0.30 -9.90 7.83
C GLN A 73 0.91 -11.31 7.88
N GLY A 74 0.77 -12.08 6.79
CA GLY A 74 1.38 -13.42 6.66
C GLY A 74 2.91 -13.39 6.79
N GLN A 75 3.58 -12.43 6.14
CA GLN A 75 5.03 -12.25 6.28
C GLN A 75 5.46 -11.91 7.71
N LYS A 76 4.66 -11.13 8.46
CA LYS A 76 4.94 -10.82 9.87
C LYS A 76 4.85 -12.06 10.75
N VAL A 77 3.84 -12.90 10.54
CA VAL A 77 3.70 -14.17 11.24
C VAL A 77 4.89 -15.09 10.95
N VAL A 78 5.24 -15.28 9.67
CA VAL A 78 6.41 -16.09 9.27
C VAL A 78 7.72 -15.52 9.84
N LYS A 79 7.92 -14.20 9.84
CA LYS A 79 9.10 -13.57 10.46
C LYS A 79 9.16 -13.78 11.97
N ASN A 80 8.03 -13.65 12.68
CA ASN A 80 7.98 -13.90 14.12
C ASN A 80 8.30 -15.36 14.45
N ILE A 81 7.79 -16.29 13.64
CA ILE A 81 8.06 -17.72 13.77
C ILE A 81 9.53 -18.02 13.49
N LEU A 82 10.08 -17.49 12.39
CA LEU A 82 11.49 -17.70 12.03
C LEU A 82 12.42 -17.07 13.07
N GLY A 83 12.08 -15.89 13.61
CA GLY A 83 12.82 -15.27 14.71
C GLY A 83 12.72 -16.08 16.00
N ALA A 84 11.54 -16.63 16.32
CA ALA A 84 11.36 -17.52 17.47
C ALA A 84 12.10 -18.85 17.29
N ILE A 85 12.13 -19.42 16.08
CA ILE A 85 12.89 -20.62 15.75
C ILE A 85 14.39 -20.34 15.81
N GLY A 86 14.87 -19.21 15.27
CA GLY A 86 16.28 -18.81 15.37
C GLY A 86 16.73 -18.58 16.82
N ALA A 87 15.85 -18.02 17.66
CA ALA A 87 16.08 -17.91 19.10
C ALA A 87 15.99 -19.27 19.81
N ALA A 88 15.06 -20.14 19.40
CA ALA A 88 14.90 -21.48 19.95
C ALA A 88 16.03 -22.43 19.52
N THR A 89 16.64 -22.27 18.34
CA THR A 89 17.82 -23.06 17.93
C THR A 89 19.03 -22.79 18.81
N LEU A 90 19.07 -21.65 19.51
CA LEU A 90 20.07 -21.37 20.53
C LEU A 90 19.66 -21.86 21.93
N ALA A 91 18.38 -22.17 22.16
CA ALA A 91 17.84 -22.54 23.48
C ALA A 91 17.31 -23.99 23.59
N ALA A 92 17.19 -24.74 22.50
CA ALA A 92 16.46 -26.00 22.45
C ALA A 92 17.33 -27.17 21.99
N THR A 93 18.04 -27.78 22.94
CA THR A 93 18.56 -29.15 22.83
C THR A 93 17.51 -30.22 23.18
N THR A 94 16.21 -29.89 23.29
CA THR A 94 15.17 -30.87 23.67
C THR A 94 13.95 -30.88 22.74
N ILE A 95 13.62 -32.08 22.24
CA ILE A 95 12.54 -32.39 21.27
C ILE A 95 11.17 -31.84 21.71
N ILE A 96 10.90 -31.78 23.01
CA ILE A 96 9.63 -31.32 23.58
C ILE A 96 9.37 -29.83 23.27
N THR A 97 10.40 -29.00 23.35
CA THR A 97 10.27 -27.55 23.06
C THR A 97 10.08 -27.26 21.56
N ALA A 98 10.64 -28.09 20.68
CA ALA A 98 10.42 -28.03 19.24
C ALA A 98 8.95 -28.35 18.86
N VAL A 99 8.32 -29.30 19.55
CA VAL A 99 6.91 -29.64 19.33
C VAL A 99 5.98 -28.52 19.82
N GLU A 100 6.28 -27.91 20.96
CA GLU A 100 5.49 -26.78 21.50
C GLU A 100 5.59 -25.53 20.63
N THR A 101 6.77 -25.23 20.11
CA THR A 101 6.96 -24.15 19.15
C THR A 101 6.20 -24.45 17.85
N GLY A 102 6.26 -25.67 17.32
CA GLY A 102 5.47 -26.10 16.17
C GLY A 102 3.94 -25.98 16.36
N LYS A 103 3.42 -26.32 17.55
CA LYS A 103 1.99 -26.14 17.87
C LYS A 103 1.57 -24.67 17.92
N LYS A 104 2.39 -23.80 18.52
CA LYS A 104 2.14 -22.35 18.56
C LYS A 104 2.15 -21.72 17.17
N VAL A 105 3.04 -22.19 16.30
CA VAL A 105 3.13 -21.81 14.88
C VAL A 105 1.84 -22.19 14.14
N TYR A 106 1.41 -23.44 14.26
CA TYR A 106 0.19 -23.93 13.60
C TYR A 106 -1.05 -23.15 14.04
N ALA A 107 -1.20 -22.86 15.33
CA ALA A 107 -2.34 -22.11 15.86
C ALA A 107 -2.43 -20.67 15.30
N GLN A 108 -1.31 -20.02 15.03
CA GLN A 108 -1.28 -18.66 14.46
C GLN A 108 -1.56 -18.63 12.95
N ILE A 109 -1.20 -19.69 12.22
CA ILE A 109 -1.39 -19.78 10.77
C ILE A 109 -2.80 -20.27 10.41
N THR A 110 -3.39 -21.16 11.21
CA THR A 110 -4.72 -21.76 10.97
C THR A 110 -5.85 -20.74 10.68
N PRO A 111 -6.03 -19.64 11.44
CA PRO A 111 -7.09 -18.66 11.18
C PRO A 111 -6.88 -17.82 9.91
N LEU A 112 -5.67 -17.84 9.33
CA LEU A 112 -5.38 -17.14 8.07
C LEU A 112 -5.64 -17.99 6.83
N ILE A 113 -5.64 -19.33 6.98
CA ILE A 113 -5.88 -20.29 5.89
C ILE A 113 -7.37 -20.66 5.79
N LYS A 114 -8.07 -20.81 6.91
CA LYS A 114 -9.53 -20.98 6.92
C LYS A 114 -10.21 -19.63 6.72
N LYS A 115 -10.41 -19.25 5.46
CA LYS A 115 -11.45 -18.29 5.07
C LYS A 115 -12.44 -18.97 4.15
#